data_AF-A0A1L9P6L9-F1
#
_entry.id   AF-A0A1L9P6L9-F1
#
_cell.length_a   1.000
_cell.length_b   1.000
_cell.length_c   1.000
_cell.angle_alpha   90.00
_cell.angle_beta   90.00
_cell.angle_gamma   90.00
#
_symmetry.space_group_name_H-M   'P 1'
#
loop_
_entity.id
_entity.type
_entity.pdbx_description
1 polymer ?
#
loop_
_entity_poly.entity_id
_entity_poly.type
_entity_poly.pdbx_seq_one_letter_code
_entity_poly.pdbx_strand_id
1 'polypeptide(L)'
;MDRYLSRKRPHSPPPLTPDDDDASTDIKLAQLVSLFPETPQDALIDILVSCSGSVETAITTITEQNQLRQLSKRPRPTGGAPGTQTSLTSHIHVSPSKDESGGGVLSQRKRNPVVQKGKTLYLFSPEDVAAHTSCTIIHNFLPPEQANALLLELLDESQHFSRYKLQIFDRTVESPHSTCVYVSTPEQEAQHTNDYTYGGTYHTNIRQATPHLRAISARVQNAVNEEIQKRIRDVYPDGKKLKYQSPREWMPNAAFVNCYNGPAESVGYHTDHLTYLGPRAVIGSISLGVQREFRVRRIAPDEDEAAGEKSARTRADSQGQISIALPHNSLLVMHAETQEEWKHSIAPAQTISPHPLSGNRRINITYRWYRDSLHPRNIPRCRCNAHAVLKCVQRKRDTRGRYMWLCYMGSKPGKQGCGFFQWAEFDDDGEPLWKKPQTNEEDANAPNLINFAD
;
A
#
# COMPACT_ATOMS: atom_id res chain seq x y z
N MET A 1 -49.95 -52.41 50.15
CA MET A 1 -48.87 -51.76 49.39
C MET A 1 -49.04 -52.13 47.92
N ASP A 2 -50.20 -51.82 47.33
CA ASP A 2 -50.62 -50.52 46.75
C ASP A 2 -50.02 -50.35 45.34
N ARG A 3 -50.83 -50.57 44.29
CA ARG A 3 -51.61 -49.57 43.49
C ARG A 3 -50.74 -48.82 42.47
N TYR A 4 -51.14 -48.45 41.25
CA TYR A 4 -52.19 -48.79 40.27
C TYR A 4 -51.79 -48.00 38.98
N LEU A 5 -52.36 -48.34 37.83
CA LEU A 5 -52.05 -47.83 36.47
C LEU A 5 -52.46 -46.36 36.17
N SER A 6 -51.79 -45.76 35.16
CA SER A 6 -52.37 -45.07 33.97
C SER A 6 -52.20 -43.54 33.74
N ARG A 7 -51.68 -43.23 32.53
CA ARG A 7 -51.89 -42.13 31.53
C ARG A 7 -52.40 -40.69 31.89
N LYS A 8 -51.60 -39.72 31.36
CA LYS A 8 -51.86 -38.46 30.58
C LYS A 8 -52.55 -37.20 31.18
N ARG A 9 -51.75 -36.09 31.16
CA ARG A 9 -52.01 -34.62 30.92
C ARG A 9 -53.00 -33.87 31.86
N PRO A 10 -53.00 -32.52 31.94
CA PRO A 10 -52.14 -31.49 31.33
C PRO A 10 -51.54 -30.49 32.36
N HIS A 11 -50.43 -29.81 32.04
CA HIS A 11 -50.07 -28.57 32.75
C HIS A 11 -49.98 -27.41 31.75
N SER A 12 -50.85 -26.43 31.99
CA SER A 12 -50.94 -25.14 31.32
C SER A 12 -49.65 -24.32 31.53
N PRO A 13 -49.28 -23.45 30.58
CA PRO A 13 -48.12 -22.57 30.76
C PRO A 13 -48.42 -21.47 31.79
N PRO A 14 -47.47 -21.11 32.67
CA PRO A 14 -47.57 -19.90 33.47
C PRO A 14 -47.39 -18.65 32.58
N PRO A 15 -47.94 -17.49 32.99
CA PRO A 15 -48.07 -16.32 32.14
C PRO A 15 -46.73 -15.64 31.88
N LEU A 16 -46.62 -15.05 30.68
CA LEU A 16 -45.53 -14.19 30.22
C LEU A 16 -45.31 -13.04 31.21
N THR A 17 -44.12 -12.98 31.82
CA THR A 17 -43.59 -11.78 32.45
C THR A 17 -42.42 -11.25 31.60
N PRO A 18 -42.36 -9.93 31.35
CA PRO A 18 -41.37 -9.30 30.50
C PRO A 18 -40.10 -9.02 31.31
N ASP A 19 -39.07 -9.84 31.14
CA ASP A 19 -37.66 -9.48 31.35
C ASP A 19 -36.81 -10.67 30.87
N ASP A 20 -36.50 -10.69 29.57
CA ASP A 20 -35.72 -11.76 28.90
C ASP A 20 -34.25 -11.36 28.69
N ASP A 21 -33.76 -10.36 29.42
CA ASP A 21 -32.37 -9.91 29.32
C ASP A 21 -31.40 -10.66 30.25
N ASP A 22 -31.90 -11.39 31.26
CA ASP A 22 -31.06 -12.11 32.24
C ASP A 22 -30.99 -13.64 32.06
N ALA A 23 -31.50 -14.18 30.95
CA ALA A 23 -31.36 -15.62 30.66
C ALA A 23 -29.92 -15.99 30.26
N SER A 24 -29.36 -17.03 30.88
CA SER A 24 -28.05 -17.59 30.53
C SER A 24 -27.96 -17.90 29.03
N THR A 25 -26.78 -17.67 28.44
CA THR A 25 -26.50 -17.92 27.01
C THR A 25 -26.93 -19.32 26.55
N ASP A 26 -26.83 -20.32 27.44
CA ASP A 26 -27.23 -21.70 27.15
C ASP A 26 -28.75 -21.85 26.96
N ILE A 27 -29.57 -21.04 27.67
CA ILE A 27 -31.04 -21.03 27.55
C ILE A 27 -31.46 -20.38 26.24
N LYS A 28 -30.82 -19.25 25.90
CA LYS A 28 -31.03 -18.52 24.63
C LYS A 28 -30.66 -19.39 23.43
N LEU A 29 -29.58 -20.17 23.53
CA LEU A 29 -29.19 -21.14 22.51
C LEU A 29 -30.16 -22.31 22.40
N ALA A 30 -30.64 -22.86 23.52
CA ALA A 30 -31.64 -23.93 23.51
C ALA A 30 -32.96 -23.50 22.84
N GLN A 31 -33.39 -22.24 23.05
CA GLN A 31 -34.55 -21.66 22.36
C GLN A 31 -34.32 -21.58 20.85
N LEU A 32 -33.16 -21.09 20.39
CA LEU A 32 -32.85 -20.99 18.97
C LEU A 32 -32.73 -22.36 18.28
N VAL A 33 -32.13 -23.34 18.95
CA VAL A 33 -32.04 -24.73 18.44
C VAL A 33 -33.44 -25.34 18.30
N SER A 34 -34.35 -25.05 19.23
CA SER A 34 -35.74 -25.52 19.14
C SER A 34 -36.53 -24.86 18.00
N LEU A 35 -36.25 -23.59 17.68
CA LEU A 35 -36.93 -22.85 16.62
C LEU A 35 -36.35 -23.14 15.22
N PHE A 36 -35.06 -23.47 15.14
CA PHE A 36 -34.33 -23.71 13.89
C PHE A 36 -33.51 -25.00 13.93
N PRO A 37 -34.15 -26.18 14.02
CA PRO A 37 -33.46 -27.46 14.19
C PRO A 37 -32.54 -27.84 13.00
N GLU A 38 -32.79 -27.24 11.83
CA GLU A 38 -31.98 -27.45 10.61
C GLU A 38 -30.72 -26.57 10.54
N THR A 39 -30.55 -25.64 11.49
CA THR A 39 -29.38 -24.75 11.54
C THR A 39 -28.36 -25.31 12.54
N PRO A 40 -27.10 -25.55 12.13
CA PRO A 40 -26.10 -26.10 13.04
C PRO A 40 -25.84 -25.16 14.22
N GLN A 41 -25.65 -25.75 15.41
CA GLN A 41 -25.56 -25.02 16.68
C GLN A 41 -24.47 -23.94 16.67
N ASP A 42 -23.31 -24.20 16.06
CA ASP A 42 -22.21 -23.24 15.95
C ASP A 42 -22.63 -21.96 15.18
N ALA A 43 -23.46 -22.11 14.14
CA ALA A 43 -23.98 -20.97 13.40
C ALA A 43 -25.02 -20.18 14.22
N LEU A 44 -25.81 -20.86 15.06
CA LEU A 44 -26.74 -20.20 15.98
C LEU A 44 -25.99 -19.40 17.07
N ILE A 45 -24.84 -19.90 17.53
CA ILE A 45 -23.95 -19.19 18.45
C ILE A 45 -23.41 -17.91 17.80
N ASP A 46 -22.87 -18.00 16.59
CA ASP A 46 -22.33 -16.83 15.88
C ASP A 46 -23.41 -15.77 15.59
N ILE A 47 -24.63 -16.21 15.26
CA ILE A 47 -25.76 -15.31 15.03
C ILE A 47 -26.21 -14.65 16.35
N LEU A 48 -26.28 -15.40 17.45
CA LEU A 48 -26.62 -14.86 18.75
C LEU A 48 -25.56 -13.85 19.25
N VAL A 49 -24.28 -14.13 19.03
CA VAL A 49 -23.17 -13.22 19.37
C VAL A 49 -23.22 -11.95 18.52
N SER A 50 -23.45 -12.06 17.21
CA SER A 50 -23.58 -10.89 16.32
C SER A 50 -24.84 -10.06 16.61
N CYS A 51 -25.87 -10.66 17.19
CA CYS A 51 -27.07 -10.00 17.71
C CYS A 51 -26.93 -9.52 19.17
N SER A 52 -25.70 -9.44 19.70
CA SER A 52 -25.42 -8.98 21.07
C SER A 52 -26.21 -9.74 22.16
N GLY A 53 -26.48 -11.02 21.95
CA GLY A 53 -27.20 -11.87 22.89
C GLY A 53 -28.72 -11.71 22.91
N SER A 54 -29.31 -10.97 21.96
CA SER A 54 -30.77 -10.85 21.81
C SER A 54 -31.34 -11.95 20.91
N VAL A 55 -32.22 -12.76 21.49
CA VAL A 55 -32.88 -13.90 20.83
C VAL A 55 -33.84 -13.42 19.75
N GLU A 56 -34.56 -12.32 19.99
CA GLU A 56 -35.54 -11.77 19.04
C GLU A 56 -34.88 -11.33 17.73
N THR A 57 -33.76 -10.60 17.81
CA THR A 57 -32.96 -10.21 16.63
C THR A 57 -32.26 -11.40 15.96
N ALA A 58 -31.90 -12.43 16.72
CA ALA A 58 -31.33 -13.65 16.14
C ALA A 58 -32.39 -14.41 15.33
N ILE A 59 -33.63 -14.51 15.82
CA ILE A 59 -34.76 -15.14 15.12
C ILE A 59 -35.07 -14.43 13.80
N THR A 60 -35.13 -13.10 13.79
CA THR A 60 -35.38 -12.33 12.55
C THR A 60 -34.26 -12.54 11.54
N THR A 61 -32.99 -12.49 11.99
CA THR A 61 -31.82 -12.68 11.13
C THR A 61 -31.79 -14.08 10.49
N ILE A 62 -32.08 -15.14 11.26
CA ILE A 62 -32.11 -16.51 10.74
C ILE A 62 -33.26 -16.69 9.73
N THR A 63 -34.42 -16.10 10.02
CA THR A 63 -35.60 -16.19 9.15
C THR A 63 -35.35 -15.52 7.80
N GLU A 64 -34.74 -14.33 7.79
CA GLU A 64 -34.37 -13.61 6.56
C GLU A 64 -33.30 -14.36 5.76
N GLN A 65 -32.28 -14.91 6.43
CA GLN A 65 -31.25 -15.73 5.77
C GLN A 65 -31.84 -16.98 5.12
N ASN A 66 -32.79 -17.65 5.77
CA ASN A 66 -33.44 -18.84 5.22
C ASN A 66 -34.37 -18.49 4.04
N GLN A 67 -35.05 -17.35 4.06
CA GLN A 67 -35.82 -16.85 2.92
C GLN A 67 -34.94 -16.55 1.71
N LEU A 68 -33.78 -15.91 1.91
CA LEU A 68 -32.81 -15.62 0.85
C LEU A 68 -32.19 -16.90 0.25
N ARG A 69 -31.95 -17.92 1.09
CA ARG A 69 -31.45 -19.23 0.63
C ARG A 69 -32.48 -20.01 -0.21
N GLN A 70 -33.77 -19.83 0.04
CA GLN A 70 -34.83 -20.47 -0.76
C GLN A 70 -34.96 -19.85 -2.17
N LEU A 71 -34.64 -18.56 -2.32
CA LEU A 71 -34.68 -17.85 -3.61
C LEU A 71 -33.44 -18.10 -4.51
N SER A 72 -32.36 -18.67 -3.98
CA SER A 72 -31.06 -18.81 -4.66
C SER A 72 -30.77 -20.19 -5.29
N LYS A 73 -31.75 -21.10 -5.44
CA LYS A 73 -31.49 -22.41 -6.05
C LYS A 73 -31.30 -22.31 -7.58
N ARG A 74 -30.07 -22.03 -8.03
CA ARG A 74 -29.55 -22.39 -9.37
C ARG A 74 -28.23 -23.17 -9.23
N PRO A 75 -27.93 -24.18 -10.05
CA PRO A 75 -26.77 -25.05 -9.84
C PRO A 75 -25.47 -24.34 -10.26
N ARG A 76 -24.41 -24.46 -9.45
CA ARG A 76 -23.03 -24.04 -9.77
C ARG A 76 -22.27 -25.15 -10.52
N PRO A 77 -21.44 -24.83 -11.52
CA PRO A 77 -20.37 -25.73 -11.95
C PRO A 77 -19.18 -25.65 -10.99
N THR A 78 -18.51 -26.78 -10.82
CA THR A 78 -17.29 -26.98 -10.03
C THR A 78 -16.05 -26.43 -10.74
N GLY A 79 -15.24 -25.61 -10.06
CA GLY A 79 -13.92 -25.17 -10.52
C GLY A 79 -13.43 -23.93 -9.74
N GLY A 80 -12.31 -24.07 -9.03
CA GLY A 80 -11.86 -23.14 -8.00
C GLY A 80 -11.25 -21.83 -8.49
N ALA A 81 -11.57 -20.76 -7.78
CA ALA A 81 -10.79 -19.52 -7.62
C ALA A 81 -11.12 -18.95 -6.23
N PRO A 82 -10.15 -18.43 -5.45
CA PRO A 82 -10.47 -17.72 -4.22
C PRO A 82 -11.19 -16.43 -4.61
N GLY A 83 -12.43 -16.30 -4.18
CA GLY A 83 -13.30 -15.18 -4.52
C GLY A 83 -12.71 -13.84 -4.06
N THR A 84 -12.67 -12.89 -4.97
CA THR A 84 -12.40 -11.48 -4.67
C THR A 84 -13.49 -10.96 -3.73
N GLN A 85 -13.11 -10.54 -2.53
CA GLN A 85 -14.03 -9.95 -1.56
C GLN A 85 -14.50 -8.58 -2.07
N THR A 86 -15.81 -8.33 -2.00
CA THR A 86 -16.50 -7.19 -2.60
C THR A 86 -16.25 -5.87 -1.84
N SER A 87 -16.26 -4.76 -2.60
CA SER A 87 -16.03 -3.38 -2.16
C SER A 87 -16.93 -2.92 -1.00
N LEU A 88 -16.43 -1.94 -0.23
CA LEU A 88 -17.11 -1.30 0.90
C LEU A 88 -18.45 -0.63 0.53
N THR A 89 -18.69 -0.38 -0.76
CA THR A 89 -19.93 0.19 -1.28
C THR A 89 -21.16 -0.69 -1.07
N SER A 90 -20.98 -1.99 -0.82
CA SER A 90 -22.09 -2.93 -0.51
C SER A 90 -22.62 -2.83 0.92
N HIS A 91 -21.89 -2.20 1.84
CA HIS A 91 -22.28 -2.07 3.26
C HIS A 91 -22.99 -0.76 3.60
N ILE A 92 -23.32 0.08 2.61
CA ILE A 92 -24.07 1.32 2.81
C ILE A 92 -25.50 1.13 2.27
N HIS A 93 -26.31 0.33 2.96
CA HIS A 93 -27.77 0.40 2.81
C HIS A 93 -28.31 1.47 3.76
N VAL A 94 -28.82 2.56 3.19
CA VAL A 94 -29.58 3.59 3.89
C VAL A 94 -30.95 3.02 4.22
N SER A 95 -31.27 2.85 5.50
CA SER A 95 -32.66 2.66 5.94
C SER A 95 -33.45 3.94 5.62
N PRO A 96 -34.59 3.87 4.93
CA PRO A 96 -35.41 5.04 4.69
C PRO A 96 -36.10 5.44 6.00
N SER A 97 -35.63 6.52 6.64
CA SER A 97 -36.44 7.23 7.63
C SER A 97 -37.63 7.83 6.90
N LYS A 98 -38.84 7.39 7.25
CA LYS A 98 -40.07 8.10 6.92
C LYS A 98 -39.99 9.47 7.59
N ASP A 99 -39.91 10.52 6.80
CA ASP A 99 -40.52 11.80 7.13
C ASP A 99 -40.92 12.49 5.82
N GLU A 100 -42.20 12.85 5.76
CA GLU A 100 -42.83 13.54 4.65
C GLU A 100 -42.34 15.00 4.56
N SER A 101 -42.42 15.52 3.34
CA SER A 101 -42.44 16.94 2.94
C SER A 101 -41.11 17.68 2.76
N GLY A 102 -40.87 18.10 1.50
CA GLY A 102 -39.93 19.16 1.13
C GLY A 102 -38.90 18.75 0.08
N GLY A 103 -39.20 19.01 -1.19
CA GLY A 103 -38.29 18.74 -2.31
C GLY A 103 -36.95 19.47 -2.17
N GLY A 104 -35.86 18.70 -2.26
CA GLY A 104 -34.49 19.20 -2.31
C GLY A 104 -33.59 18.17 -2.99
N VAL A 105 -32.90 18.59 -4.04
CA VAL A 105 -31.96 17.78 -4.83
C VAL A 105 -30.91 17.16 -3.92
N LEU A 106 -30.97 15.83 -3.72
CA LEU A 106 -30.02 15.09 -2.90
C LEU A 106 -28.67 14.97 -3.62
N SER A 107 -27.74 15.85 -3.26
CA SER A 107 -26.31 15.63 -3.48
C SER A 107 -25.87 14.43 -2.63
N GLN A 108 -25.56 13.31 -3.29
CA GLN A 108 -24.95 12.14 -2.66
C GLN A 108 -23.55 12.51 -2.15
N ARG A 109 -23.46 13.02 -0.92
CA ARG A 109 -22.20 13.10 -0.18
C ARG A 109 -21.73 11.68 0.14
N LYS A 110 -20.82 11.14 -0.68
CA LYS A 110 -20.01 9.96 -0.31
C LYS A 110 -19.31 10.26 1.01
N ARG A 111 -19.71 9.57 2.10
CA ARG A 111 -18.99 9.61 3.37
C ARG A 111 -17.71 8.80 3.21
N ASN A 112 -16.56 9.46 3.19
CA ASN A 112 -15.25 8.79 3.16
C ASN A 112 -15.10 7.93 4.44
N PRO A 113 -14.79 6.63 4.36
CA PRO A 113 -14.37 5.83 5.51
C PRO A 113 -13.24 6.55 6.27
N VAL A 114 -13.55 6.96 7.49
CA VAL A 114 -12.63 7.65 8.39
C VAL A 114 -11.65 6.61 8.93
N VAL A 115 -10.36 6.78 8.62
CA VAL A 115 -9.30 5.95 9.21
C VAL A 115 -9.25 6.27 10.72
N GLN A 116 -9.63 5.30 11.56
CA GLN A 116 -9.67 5.48 13.01
C GLN A 116 -8.29 5.21 13.63
N LYS A 117 -7.92 5.99 14.65
CA LYS A 117 -6.67 5.84 15.41
C LYS A 117 -6.47 4.39 15.86
N GLY A 118 -5.32 3.81 15.53
CA GLY A 118 -4.95 2.45 15.91
C GLY A 118 -5.62 1.31 15.14
N LYS A 119 -6.52 1.59 14.18
CA LYS A 119 -7.13 0.57 13.30
C LYS A 119 -6.55 0.67 11.88
N THR A 120 -6.24 -0.49 11.30
CA THR A 120 -5.88 -0.62 9.88
C THR A 120 -7.14 -0.63 9.04
N LEU A 121 -7.26 0.31 8.10
CA LEU A 121 -8.28 0.25 7.06
C LEU A 121 -7.77 -0.65 5.92
N TYR A 122 -8.44 -1.76 5.63
CA TYR A 122 -8.08 -2.65 4.54
C TYR A 122 -8.86 -2.28 3.29
N LEU A 123 -8.15 -2.01 2.19
CA LEU A 123 -8.74 -1.68 0.89
C LEU A 123 -8.44 -2.82 -0.08
N PHE A 124 -9.49 -3.30 -0.74
CA PHE A 124 -9.42 -4.45 -1.65
C PHE A 124 -9.74 -4.07 -3.10
N SER A 125 -10.56 -3.04 -3.32
CA SER A 125 -10.95 -2.61 -4.66
C SER A 125 -10.03 -1.51 -5.21
N PRO A 126 -9.70 -1.51 -6.50
CA PRO A 126 -8.97 -0.43 -7.14
C PRO A 126 -9.56 0.97 -6.91
N GLU A 127 -10.88 1.07 -6.93
CA GLU A 127 -11.62 2.32 -6.76
C GLU A 127 -11.44 2.87 -5.35
N ASP A 128 -11.55 2.01 -4.33
CA ASP A 128 -11.34 2.43 -2.95
C ASP A 128 -9.88 2.83 -2.71
N VAL A 129 -8.92 2.11 -3.29
CA VAL A 129 -7.49 2.47 -3.20
C VAL A 129 -7.25 3.86 -3.79
N ALA A 130 -7.74 4.12 -5.00
CA ALA A 130 -7.60 5.40 -5.67
C ALA A 130 -8.27 6.56 -4.94
N ALA A 131 -9.43 6.31 -4.31
CA ALA A 131 -10.21 7.32 -3.60
C ALA A 131 -9.64 7.70 -2.22
N HIS A 132 -8.98 6.76 -1.52
CA HIS A 132 -8.53 6.96 -0.13
C HIS A 132 -7.02 7.12 0.02
N THR A 133 -6.26 6.93 -1.05
CA THR A 133 -4.80 7.02 -1.04
C THR A 133 -4.27 7.84 -2.21
N SER A 134 -2.95 8.10 -2.20
CA SER A 134 -2.24 8.65 -3.36
C SER A 134 -1.81 7.58 -4.37
N CYS A 135 -2.39 6.37 -4.30
CA CYS A 135 -2.02 5.25 -5.15
C CYS A 135 -3.20 4.80 -6.03
N THR A 136 -2.91 4.26 -7.22
CA THR A 136 -3.85 3.45 -8.01
C THR A 136 -3.29 2.02 -8.09
N ILE A 137 -4.16 0.99 -8.09
CA ILE A 137 -3.76 -0.39 -8.34
C ILE A 137 -4.48 -0.95 -9.58
N ILE A 138 -3.75 -1.70 -10.41
CA ILE A 138 -4.25 -2.43 -11.57
C ILE A 138 -3.94 -3.91 -11.35
N HIS A 139 -4.98 -4.72 -11.22
CA HIS A 139 -4.85 -6.17 -11.07
C HIS A 139 -4.69 -6.87 -12.42
N ASN A 140 -4.06 -8.04 -12.42
CA ASN A 140 -3.81 -8.85 -13.64
C ASN A 140 -3.18 -8.02 -14.77
N PHE A 141 -2.17 -7.22 -14.41
CA PHE A 141 -1.64 -6.17 -15.27
C PHE A 141 -1.00 -6.72 -16.56
N LEU A 142 -0.19 -7.76 -16.44
CA LEU A 142 0.46 -8.45 -17.57
C LEU A 142 -0.37 -9.65 -18.02
N PRO A 143 -0.19 -10.15 -19.26
CA PRO A 143 -0.71 -11.45 -19.66
C PRO A 143 -0.11 -12.53 -18.74
N PRO A 144 -0.88 -13.54 -18.29
CA PRO A 144 -0.42 -14.50 -17.30
C PRO A 144 0.90 -15.20 -17.65
N GLU A 145 1.10 -15.54 -18.92
CA GLU A 145 2.34 -16.16 -19.40
C GLU A 145 3.56 -15.25 -19.23
N GLN A 146 3.43 -13.96 -19.58
CA GLN A 146 4.52 -12.99 -19.38
C GLN A 146 4.78 -12.73 -17.90
N ALA A 147 3.73 -12.65 -17.07
CA ALA A 147 3.88 -12.46 -15.62
C ALA A 147 4.63 -13.63 -14.97
N ASN A 148 4.32 -14.86 -15.39
CA ASN A 148 4.97 -16.07 -14.92
C ASN A 148 6.41 -16.18 -15.41
N ALA A 149 6.68 -15.88 -16.69
CA ALA A 149 8.02 -15.89 -17.25
C ALA A 149 8.93 -14.87 -16.56
N LEU A 150 8.44 -13.64 -16.37
CA LEU A 150 9.15 -12.60 -15.63
C LEU A 150 9.39 -12.99 -14.16
N LEU A 151 8.40 -13.61 -13.50
CA LEU A 151 8.56 -14.10 -12.14
C LEU A 151 9.67 -15.16 -12.05
N LEU A 152 9.68 -16.13 -12.96
CA LEU A 152 10.70 -17.19 -12.98
C LEU A 152 12.11 -16.63 -13.26
N GLU A 153 12.24 -15.72 -14.23
CA GLU A 153 13.51 -15.03 -14.52
C GLU A 153 14.03 -14.28 -13.30
N LEU A 154 13.18 -13.49 -12.62
CA LEU A 154 13.61 -12.72 -11.45
C LEU A 154 13.80 -13.56 -10.19
N LEU A 155 13.16 -14.72 -10.09
CA LEU A 155 13.46 -15.69 -9.03
C LEU A 155 14.84 -16.30 -9.21
N ASP A 156 15.23 -16.61 -10.44
CA ASP A 156 16.58 -17.07 -10.75
C ASP A 156 17.61 -15.99 -10.41
N GLU A 157 17.40 -14.77 -10.91
CA GLU A 157 18.25 -13.60 -10.62
C GLU A 157 18.32 -13.27 -9.12
N SER A 158 17.26 -13.57 -8.33
CA SER A 158 17.22 -13.27 -6.90
C SER A 158 18.32 -13.95 -6.08
N GLN A 159 18.95 -14.99 -6.63
CA GLN A 159 20.14 -15.65 -6.06
C GLN A 159 21.34 -14.70 -5.97
N HIS A 160 21.39 -13.70 -6.84
CA HIS A 160 22.45 -12.69 -6.87
C HIS A 160 22.11 -11.46 -6.06
N PHE A 161 20.90 -11.34 -5.48
CA PHE A 161 20.49 -10.13 -4.76
C PHE A 161 21.26 -9.99 -3.45
N SER A 162 21.50 -8.76 -3.03
CA SER A 162 22.22 -8.48 -1.79
C SER A 162 21.34 -7.79 -0.76
N ARG A 163 21.69 -7.95 0.51
CA ARG A 163 21.13 -7.16 1.62
C ARG A 163 22.11 -6.04 1.94
N TYR A 164 21.63 -4.81 1.92
CA TYR A 164 22.45 -3.67 2.31
C TYR A 164 22.36 -3.42 3.81
N LYS A 165 23.43 -2.86 4.37
CA LYS A 165 23.50 -2.45 5.78
C LYS A 165 23.39 -0.94 5.88
N LEU A 166 22.73 -0.48 6.92
CA LEU A 166 22.45 0.94 7.16
C LEU A 166 22.56 1.27 8.65
N GLN A 167 22.94 2.51 8.98
CA GLN A 167 23.02 2.97 10.37
C GLN A 167 21.66 3.58 10.78
N ILE A 168 21.02 3.02 11.81
CA ILE A 168 19.85 3.64 12.47
C ILE A 168 20.16 3.80 13.96
N PHE A 169 20.09 5.03 14.50
CA PHE A 169 20.32 5.33 15.92
C PHE A 169 21.63 4.70 16.44
N ASP A 170 22.71 4.90 15.70
CA ASP A 170 24.05 4.36 15.98
C ASP A 170 24.16 2.82 16.01
N ARG A 171 23.15 2.12 15.49
CA ARG A 171 23.17 0.67 15.27
C ARG A 171 23.24 0.36 13.78
N THR A 172 24.19 -0.47 13.38
CA THR A 172 24.21 -1.07 12.05
C THR A 172 23.12 -2.13 11.99
N VAL A 173 22.13 -1.94 11.11
CA VAL A 173 21.09 -2.92 10.81
C VAL A 173 21.20 -3.37 9.37
N GLU A 174 20.72 -4.58 9.09
CA GLU A 174 20.69 -5.14 7.74
C GLU A 174 19.27 -5.11 7.19
N SER A 175 19.13 -4.89 5.88
CA SER A 175 17.85 -4.93 5.21
C SER A 175 17.16 -6.30 5.42
N PRO A 176 15.87 -6.32 5.82
CA PRO A 176 15.12 -7.56 5.98
C PRO A 176 14.73 -8.24 4.67
N HIS A 177 14.98 -7.61 3.52
CA HIS A 177 14.78 -8.17 2.18
C HIS A 177 16.05 -7.98 1.34
N SER A 178 16.22 -8.81 0.30
CA SER A 178 17.31 -8.66 -0.67
C SER A 178 16.88 -7.83 -1.87
N THR A 179 17.84 -7.15 -2.51
CA THR A 179 17.58 -6.23 -3.62
C THR A 179 18.66 -6.28 -4.69
N CYS A 180 18.28 -5.91 -5.92
CA CYS A 180 19.18 -5.59 -7.02
C CYS A 180 18.58 -4.42 -7.82
N VAL A 181 19.45 -3.58 -8.37
CA VAL A 181 19.05 -2.45 -9.22
C VAL A 181 19.32 -2.81 -10.68
N TYR A 182 18.35 -2.55 -11.54
CA TYR A 182 18.47 -2.75 -12.97
C TYR A 182 18.48 -1.41 -13.71
N VAL A 183 19.30 -1.32 -14.77
CA VAL A 183 19.47 -0.15 -15.67
C VAL A 183 19.56 -0.60 -17.13
N SER A 184 19.36 0.31 -18.10
CA SER A 184 19.06 -0.08 -19.48
C SER A 184 20.30 -0.59 -20.24
N THR A 185 21.45 0.06 -20.05
CA THR A 185 22.70 -0.27 -20.77
C THR A 185 23.89 -0.59 -19.85
N PRO A 186 24.93 -1.28 -20.36
CA PRO A 186 26.15 -1.54 -19.62
C PRO A 186 26.91 -0.26 -19.19
N GLU A 187 26.85 0.80 -20.01
CA GLU A 187 27.44 2.09 -19.66
C GLU A 187 26.72 2.72 -18.46
N GLN A 188 25.40 2.59 -18.40
CA GLN A 188 24.62 3.02 -17.24
C GLN A 188 24.87 2.12 -16.02
N GLU A 189 25.15 0.83 -16.20
CA GLU A 189 25.54 -0.06 -15.09
C GLU A 189 26.84 0.44 -14.44
N ALA A 190 27.85 0.74 -15.27
CA ALA A 190 29.10 1.34 -14.79
C ALA A 190 28.86 2.70 -14.12
N GLN A 191 28.08 3.58 -14.75
CA GLN A 191 27.77 4.92 -14.22
C GLN A 191 27.00 4.84 -12.89
N HIS A 192 25.97 4.01 -12.78
CA HIS A 192 25.21 3.83 -11.55
C HIS A 192 26.06 3.25 -10.43
N THR A 193 26.98 2.33 -10.76
CA THR A 193 27.89 1.72 -9.79
C THR A 193 28.86 2.75 -9.21
N ASN A 194 29.34 3.66 -10.05
CA ASN A 194 30.39 4.61 -9.68
C ASN A 194 29.86 5.94 -9.13
N ASP A 195 28.70 6.40 -9.59
CA ASP A 195 28.25 7.79 -9.39
C ASP A 195 26.99 7.91 -8.54
N TYR A 196 26.11 6.90 -8.59
CA TYR A 196 24.80 6.96 -7.94
C TYR A 196 24.86 6.40 -6.52
N THR A 197 24.35 7.18 -5.57
CA THR A 197 24.31 6.82 -4.15
C THR A 197 22.87 6.75 -3.65
N TYR A 198 22.54 5.69 -2.93
CA TYR A 198 21.25 5.51 -2.29
C TYR A 198 21.43 5.53 -0.78
N GLY A 199 20.74 6.44 -0.09
CA GLY A 199 21.02 6.68 1.32
C GLY A 199 22.51 6.99 1.58
N GLY A 200 23.17 7.68 0.64
CA GLY A 200 24.58 8.03 0.70
C GLY A 200 25.55 6.87 0.38
N THR A 201 25.11 5.61 0.36
CA THR A 201 25.94 4.45 -0.01
C THR A 201 25.82 4.10 -1.49
N TYR A 202 26.91 3.72 -2.12
CA TYR A 202 26.88 3.13 -3.46
C TYR A 202 26.23 1.75 -3.38
N HIS A 203 25.33 1.45 -4.31
CA HIS A 203 24.83 0.09 -4.47
C HIS A 203 25.92 -0.75 -5.13
N THR A 204 26.21 -1.90 -4.54
CA THR A 204 27.21 -2.83 -5.07
C THR A 204 26.63 -3.84 -6.06
N ASN A 205 25.32 -3.77 -6.31
CA ASN A 205 24.60 -4.78 -7.09
C ASN A 205 23.64 -4.10 -8.06
N ILE A 206 24.23 -3.60 -9.15
CA ILE A 206 23.53 -3.02 -10.28
C ILE A 206 23.79 -3.94 -11.47
N ARG A 207 22.76 -4.20 -12.27
CA ARG A 207 22.81 -5.11 -13.42
C ARG A 207 22.08 -4.49 -14.59
N GLN A 208 22.39 -4.94 -15.80
CA GLN A 208 21.57 -4.60 -16.96
C GLN A 208 20.19 -5.28 -16.89
N ALA A 209 19.14 -4.55 -17.31
CA ALA A 209 17.78 -5.06 -17.42
C ALA A 209 17.73 -6.36 -18.23
N THR A 210 17.10 -7.37 -17.63
CA THR A 210 16.91 -8.70 -18.22
C THR A 210 15.90 -8.66 -19.38
N PRO A 211 15.89 -9.67 -20.27
CA PRO A 211 14.98 -9.70 -21.41
C PRO A 211 13.51 -9.51 -21.04
N HIS A 212 12.97 -10.20 -20.03
CA HIS A 212 11.55 -10.05 -19.69
C HIS A 212 11.28 -8.72 -18.98
N LEU A 213 12.21 -8.23 -18.16
CA LEU A 213 12.09 -6.93 -17.49
C LEU A 213 12.05 -5.78 -18.51
N ARG A 214 12.85 -5.87 -19.58
CA ARG A 214 12.82 -4.94 -20.71
C ARG A 214 11.54 -5.11 -21.53
N ALA A 215 11.12 -6.34 -21.82
CA ALA A 215 9.95 -6.60 -22.66
C ALA A 215 8.64 -5.99 -22.13
N ILE A 216 8.50 -5.83 -20.80
CA ILE A 216 7.29 -5.26 -20.19
C ILE A 216 7.34 -3.73 -19.99
N SER A 217 8.52 -3.11 -20.18
CA SER A 217 8.75 -1.71 -19.79
C SER A 217 7.84 -0.72 -20.52
N ALA A 218 7.64 -0.90 -21.84
CA ALA A 218 6.75 -0.07 -22.65
C ALA A 218 5.30 -0.13 -22.14
N ARG A 219 4.84 -1.32 -21.73
CA ARG A 219 3.50 -1.48 -21.15
C ARG A 219 3.39 -0.76 -19.80
N VAL A 220 4.42 -0.84 -18.97
CA VAL A 220 4.49 -0.11 -17.70
C VAL A 220 4.48 1.40 -17.94
N GLN A 221 5.32 1.88 -18.86
CA GLN A 221 5.37 3.28 -19.25
C GLN A 221 4.00 3.81 -19.65
N ASN A 222 3.33 3.12 -20.58
CA ASN A 222 2.02 3.53 -21.07
C ASN A 222 0.99 3.58 -19.92
N ALA A 223 0.91 2.52 -19.13
CA ALA A 223 -0.06 2.43 -18.03
C ALA A 223 0.19 3.48 -16.93
N VAL A 224 1.45 3.74 -16.57
CA VAL A 224 1.79 4.78 -15.59
C VAL A 224 1.44 6.16 -16.14
N ASN A 225 1.76 6.47 -17.40
CA ASN A 225 1.41 7.74 -18.01
C ASN A 225 -0.12 7.93 -18.13
N GLU A 226 -0.87 6.90 -18.51
CA GLU A 226 -2.34 6.94 -18.52
C GLU A 226 -2.91 7.26 -17.14
N GLU A 227 -2.41 6.61 -16.08
CA GLU A 227 -2.84 6.87 -14.71
C GLU A 227 -2.40 8.26 -14.21
N ILE A 228 -1.23 8.78 -14.62
CA ILE A 228 -0.83 10.16 -14.36
C ILE A 228 -1.86 11.13 -14.95
N GLN A 229 -2.20 10.97 -16.24
CA GLN A 229 -3.17 11.85 -16.91
C GLN A 229 -4.55 11.74 -16.26
N LYS A 230 -4.99 10.54 -15.90
CA LYS A 230 -6.25 10.31 -15.20
C LYS A 230 -6.27 10.98 -13.83
N ARG A 231 -5.20 10.85 -13.04
CA ARG A 231 -5.08 11.51 -11.74
C ARG A 231 -5.12 13.03 -11.86
N ILE A 232 -4.43 13.59 -12.85
CA ILE A 232 -4.43 15.02 -13.13
C ILE A 232 -5.85 15.51 -13.44
N ARG A 233 -6.55 14.85 -14.37
CA ARG A 233 -7.90 15.26 -14.78
C ARG A 233 -8.94 15.11 -13.67
N ASP A 234 -8.92 13.99 -12.97
CA ASP A 234 -10.06 13.55 -12.15
C ASP A 234 -9.88 13.89 -10.67
N VAL A 235 -8.65 14.12 -10.20
CA VAL A 235 -8.33 14.29 -8.77
C VAL A 235 -7.64 15.61 -8.46
N TYR A 236 -6.74 16.10 -9.31
CA TYR A 236 -5.99 17.31 -9.00
C TYR A 236 -6.79 18.60 -9.25
N PRO A 237 -6.48 19.68 -8.49
CA PRO A 237 -7.17 20.95 -8.64
C PRO A 237 -7.16 21.46 -10.09
N ASP A 238 -8.33 21.90 -10.55
CA ASP A 238 -8.54 22.46 -11.89
C ASP A 238 -8.13 21.54 -13.06
N GLY A 239 -7.99 20.23 -12.81
CA GLY A 239 -7.51 19.30 -13.84
C GLY A 239 -6.05 19.54 -14.24
N LYS A 240 -5.24 20.16 -13.36
CA LYS A 240 -3.85 20.56 -13.63
C LYS A 240 -2.85 19.75 -12.82
N LYS A 241 -1.66 19.57 -13.39
CA LYS A 241 -0.53 18.96 -12.69
C LYS A 241 -0.20 19.74 -11.42
N LEU A 242 0.33 19.04 -10.42
CA LEU A 242 0.79 19.69 -9.19
C LEU A 242 2.04 20.54 -9.46
N LYS A 243 2.26 21.55 -8.62
CA LYS A 243 3.53 22.27 -8.60
C LYS A 243 4.69 21.29 -8.36
N TYR A 244 5.76 21.44 -9.14
CA TYR A 244 6.95 20.58 -9.20
C TYR A 244 6.76 19.24 -9.90
N GLN A 245 5.54 18.90 -10.35
CA GLN A 245 5.34 17.69 -11.14
C GLN A 245 5.79 17.94 -12.58
N SER A 246 6.64 17.06 -13.11
CA SER A 246 7.07 17.11 -14.51
C SER A 246 5.87 16.94 -15.45
N PRO A 247 5.73 17.76 -16.51
CA PRO A 247 4.71 17.58 -17.55
C PRO A 247 5.14 16.57 -18.63
N ARG A 248 6.42 16.17 -18.63
CA ARG A 248 7.00 15.26 -19.61
C ARG A 248 6.50 13.84 -19.37
N GLU A 249 6.52 13.04 -20.43
CA GLU A 249 6.21 11.62 -20.36
C GLU A 249 7.11 10.94 -19.32
N TRP A 250 6.50 10.19 -18.41
CA TRP A 250 7.22 9.40 -17.42
C TRP A 250 7.91 8.22 -18.10
N MET A 251 9.20 8.03 -17.83
CA MET A 251 10.01 6.99 -18.48
C MET A 251 10.67 6.08 -17.43
N PRO A 252 10.44 4.76 -17.47
CA PRO A 252 11.12 3.84 -16.58
C PRO A 252 12.57 3.63 -17.06
N ASN A 253 13.55 4.22 -16.38
CA ASN A 253 14.98 4.06 -16.71
C ASN A 253 15.84 3.49 -15.57
N ALA A 254 15.21 3.22 -14.42
CA ALA A 254 15.80 2.45 -13.33
C ALA A 254 14.74 1.57 -12.68
N ALA A 255 15.10 0.34 -12.31
CA ALA A 255 14.19 -0.59 -11.64
C ALA A 255 14.84 -1.19 -10.40
N PHE A 256 14.19 -1.03 -9.24
CA PHE A 256 14.62 -1.65 -7.99
C PHE A 256 13.84 -2.93 -7.78
N VAL A 257 14.52 -4.08 -7.89
CA VAL A 257 13.89 -5.38 -7.73
C VAL A 257 14.18 -5.92 -6.34
N ASN A 258 13.12 -6.13 -5.57
CA ASN A 258 13.19 -6.61 -4.19
C ASN A 258 12.62 -8.03 -4.11
N CYS A 259 13.33 -8.92 -3.42
CA CYS A 259 12.86 -10.26 -3.09
C CYS A 259 12.55 -10.33 -1.58
N TYR A 260 11.31 -10.71 -1.26
CA TYR A 260 10.87 -11.00 0.10
C TYR A 260 10.68 -12.51 0.23
N ASN A 261 11.60 -13.18 0.91
CA ASN A 261 11.59 -14.62 1.12
C ASN A 261 10.88 -14.97 2.44
N GLY A 262 9.59 -15.28 2.35
CA GLY A 262 8.78 -15.69 3.49
C GLY A 262 8.08 -14.52 4.21
N PRO A 263 7.33 -14.84 5.28
CA PRO A 263 6.40 -13.90 5.91
C PRO A 263 7.09 -12.82 6.75
N ALA A 264 8.29 -13.08 7.29
CA ALA A 264 9.01 -12.17 8.18
C ALA A 264 9.71 -11.01 7.43
N GLU A 265 10.11 -11.24 6.17
CA GLU A 265 10.80 -10.22 5.39
C GLU A 265 9.88 -9.06 5.06
N SER A 266 10.39 -7.84 5.19
CA SER A 266 9.59 -6.62 5.22
C SER A 266 10.40 -5.40 4.80
N VAL A 267 9.74 -4.26 4.71
CA VAL A 267 10.39 -2.94 4.69
C VAL A 267 9.55 -1.99 5.53
N GLY A 268 10.18 -1.32 6.49
CA GLY A 268 9.49 -0.40 7.39
C GLY A 268 8.96 0.85 6.69
N TYR A 269 8.19 1.66 7.41
CA TYR A 269 7.63 2.90 6.87
C TYR A 269 8.71 3.87 6.40
N HIS A 270 8.72 4.18 5.11
CA HIS A 270 9.65 5.09 4.47
C HIS A 270 8.97 5.88 3.35
N THR A 271 9.73 6.79 2.76
CA THR A 271 9.43 7.43 1.47
C THR A 271 10.61 7.14 0.56
N ASP A 272 10.38 7.06 -0.74
CA ASP A 272 11.46 6.82 -1.70
C ASP A 272 12.44 8.01 -1.70
N HIS A 273 13.71 7.70 -1.98
CA HIS A 273 14.76 8.72 -2.04
C HIS A 273 14.59 9.58 -3.28
N LEU A 274 14.43 10.89 -3.07
CA LEU A 274 14.11 11.85 -4.14
C LEU A 274 15.33 12.35 -4.92
N THR A 275 16.56 12.06 -4.50
CA THR A 275 17.80 12.66 -5.05
C THR A 275 17.82 12.69 -6.57
N TYR A 276 17.57 11.54 -7.22
CA TYR A 276 17.62 11.39 -8.67
C TYR A 276 16.24 11.44 -9.34
N LEU A 277 15.18 11.28 -8.55
CA LEU A 277 13.80 11.33 -9.01
C LEU A 277 13.30 12.78 -9.16
N GLY A 278 13.72 13.64 -8.22
CA GLY A 278 13.23 14.99 -8.06
C GLY A 278 11.96 15.09 -7.21
N PRO A 279 11.44 16.31 -7.07
CA PRO A 279 10.17 16.56 -6.41
C PRO A 279 9.00 15.90 -7.16
N ARG A 280 7.95 15.52 -6.44
CA ARG A 280 6.67 15.04 -7.01
C ARG A 280 6.81 13.85 -7.96
N ALA A 281 7.74 12.95 -7.64
CA ALA A 281 8.05 11.79 -8.45
C ALA A 281 6.91 10.75 -8.45
N VAL A 282 6.62 10.22 -9.64
CA VAL A 282 5.69 9.09 -9.84
C VAL A 282 6.49 7.80 -9.92
N ILE A 283 5.96 6.73 -9.32
CA ILE A 283 6.63 5.43 -9.22
C ILE A 283 5.65 4.32 -9.63
N GLY A 284 6.07 3.46 -10.55
CA GLY A 284 5.33 2.27 -10.96
C GLY A 284 5.90 1.02 -10.29
N SER A 285 5.07 0.22 -9.62
CA SER A 285 5.53 -0.95 -8.86
C SER A 285 4.75 -2.21 -9.23
N ILE A 286 5.41 -3.21 -9.81
CA ILE A 286 4.80 -4.52 -10.11
C ILE A 286 5.09 -5.49 -8.97
N SER A 287 4.06 -6.20 -8.51
CA SER A 287 4.18 -7.30 -7.55
C SER A 287 3.95 -8.66 -8.22
N LEU A 288 4.85 -9.61 -8.01
CA LEU A 288 4.78 -10.98 -8.52
C LEU A 288 5.01 -12.01 -7.38
N GLY A 289 4.44 -13.21 -7.50
CA GLY A 289 4.52 -14.24 -6.47
C GLY A 289 3.54 -14.01 -5.31
N VAL A 290 4.01 -14.26 -4.10
CA VAL A 290 3.17 -14.21 -2.89
C VAL A 290 2.56 -12.84 -2.65
N GLN A 291 1.26 -12.81 -2.34
CA GLN A 291 0.56 -11.59 -1.93
C GLN A 291 1.11 -11.05 -0.62
N ARG A 292 1.34 -9.74 -0.56
CA ARG A 292 1.73 -9.04 0.67
C ARG A 292 0.92 -7.76 0.85
N GLU A 293 0.89 -7.28 2.10
CA GLU A 293 0.24 -6.03 2.45
C GLU A 293 1.20 -4.86 2.25
N PHE A 294 0.84 -3.96 1.35
CA PHE A 294 1.44 -2.65 1.23
C PHE A 294 0.66 -1.66 2.08
N ARG A 295 1.30 -1.14 3.12
CA ARG A 295 0.64 -0.22 4.05
C ARG A 295 1.10 1.20 3.82
N VAL A 296 0.15 2.12 3.70
CA VAL A 296 0.39 3.56 3.61
C VAL A 296 -0.19 4.26 4.83
N ARG A 297 0.46 5.36 5.22
CA ARG A 297 -0.07 6.29 6.22
C ARG A 297 0.31 7.71 5.85
N ARG A 298 -0.58 8.65 6.15
CA ARG A 298 -0.29 10.07 5.96
C ARG A 298 0.77 10.55 6.94
N ILE A 299 1.49 11.59 6.53
CA ILE A 299 2.48 12.26 7.37
C ILE A 299 1.80 13.45 8.05
N ALA A 300 1.71 13.38 9.38
CA ALA A 300 1.18 14.44 10.22
C ALA A 300 2.23 15.54 10.47
N PRO A 301 1.82 16.83 10.48
CA PRO A 301 2.61 17.91 11.05
C PRO A 301 2.87 17.71 12.55
N ASP A 302 4.00 18.24 13.04
CA ASP A 302 4.38 18.10 14.46
C ASP A 302 3.41 18.80 15.43
N GLU A 303 2.75 19.88 15.02
CA GLU A 303 1.82 20.65 15.85
C GLU A 303 0.47 19.95 16.04
N ASP A 304 0.00 19.22 15.03
CA ASP A 304 -1.20 18.39 15.12
C ASP A 304 -1.00 17.21 16.09
N GLU A 305 0.26 16.84 16.37
CA GLU A 305 0.63 15.82 17.37
C GLU A 305 0.75 16.38 18.80
N ALA A 306 0.83 17.71 18.99
CA ALA A 306 0.96 18.34 20.30
C ALA A 306 -0.39 18.55 21.02
N ALA A 307 -1.52 18.38 20.32
CA ALA A 307 -2.87 18.46 20.89
C ALA A 307 -3.36 17.15 21.54
N GLY A 308 -2.54 16.09 21.58
CA GLY A 308 -2.86 14.80 22.22
C GLY A 308 -1.79 14.38 23.22
N GLU A 309 -2.22 13.97 24.41
CA GLU A 309 -1.38 13.71 25.59
C GLU A 309 -0.13 12.84 25.34
N LYS A 310 0.91 13.23 26.08
CA LYS A 310 2.27 12.69 26.13
C LYS A 310 2.26 11.17 26.41
N SER A 311 2.40 10.39 25.34
CA SER A 311 2.87 9.00 25.40
C SER A 311 3.99 8.82 24.37
N ALA A 312 5.23 8.82 24.86
CA ALA A 312 6.44 8.64 24.07
C ALA A 312 6.56 7.26 23.38
N ARG A 313 5.56 6.38 23.50
CA ARG A 313 5.53 5.03 22.90
C ARG A 313 4.56 4.89 21.71
N THR A 314 3.83 5.94 21.34
CA THR A 314 2.80 5.89 20.27
C THR A 314 3.01 6.98 19.20
N ARG A 315 4.27 7.24 18.86
CA ARG A 315 4.76 8.37 18.04
C ARG A 315 4.46 8.27 16.51
N ALA A 316 3.49 7.45 16.10
CA ALA A 316 3.33 7.07 14.69
C ALA A 316 1.91 6.64 14.26
N ASP A 317 0.94 6.62 15.18
CA ASP A 317 -0.39 6.00 14.98
C ASP A 317 -1.55 7.01 14.94
N SER A 318 -1.23 8.31 14.90
CA SER A 318 -2.19 9.42 15.03
C SER A 318 -3.17 9.52 13.85
N GLN A 319 -2.79 9.10 12.63
CA GLN A 319 -3.62 9.24 11.42
C GLN A 319 -4.20 7.92 10.88
N GLY A 320 -4.00 6.82 11.60
CA GLY A 320 -4.36 5.47 11.15
C GLY A 320 -3.57 4.99 9.93
N GLN A 321 -3.63 3.69 9.63
CA GLN A 321 -2.92 3.09 8.50
C GLN A 321 -3.89 2.45 7.52
N ILE A 322 -3.58 2.52 6.22
CA ILE A 322 -4.35 1.90 5.16
C ILE A 322 -3.51 0.75 4.61
N SER A 323 -4.10 -0.44 4.50
CA SER A 323 -3.47 -1.63 3.93
C SER A 323 -4.07 -1.95 2.58
N ILE A 324 -3.21 -2.12 1.57
CA ILE A 324 -3.55 -2.48 0.21
C ILE A 324 -2.96 -3.88 -0.04
N ALA A 325 -3.81 -4.83 -0.41
CA ALA A 325 -3.35 -6.14 -0.83
C ALA A 325 -2.65 -6.03 -2.20
N LEU A 326 -1.42 -6.52 -2.30
CA LEU A 326 -0.69 -6.60 -3.57
C LEU A 326 -0.61 -8.06 -4.03
N PRO A 327 -1.60 -8.58 -4.75
CA PRO A 327 -1.56 -9.94 -5.28
C PRO A 327 -0.53 -10.09 -6.40
N HIS A 328 -0.28 -11.34 -6.81
CA HIS A 328 0.50 -11.62 -8.01
C HIS A 328 -0.04 -10.84 -9.21
N ASN A 329 0.88 -10.33 -10.03
CA ASN A 329 0.59 -9.63 -11.28
C ASN A 329 -0.27 -8.36 -11.07
N SER A 330 0.05 -7.58 -10.03
CA SER A 330 -0.55 -6.26 -9.80
C SER A 330 0.46 -5.14 -10.05
N LEU A 331 0.03 -4.08 -10.74
CA LEU A 331 0.76 -2.82 -10.87
C LEU A 331 0.17 -1.80 -9.91
N LEU A 332 0.97 -1.29 -8.99
CA LEU A 332 0.65 -0.16 -8.14
C LEU A 332 1.35 1.09 -8.66
N VAL A 333 0.60 2.15 -8.93
CA VAL A 333 1.13 3.48 -9.27
C VAL A 333 1.07 4.36 -8.02
N MET A 334 2.21 4.82 -7.53
CA MET A 334 2.30 5.86 -6.50
C MET A 334 2.36 7.22 -7.20
N HIS A 335 1.30 8.03 -7.04
CA HIS A 335 1.16 9.33 -7.70
C HIS A 335 2.05 10.40 -7.08
N ALA A 336 2.12 11.54 -7.75
CA ALA A 336 3.07 12.63 -7.53
C ALA A 336 3.10 13.15 -6.08
N GLU A 337 2.01 13.04 -5.32
CA GLU A 337 1.94 13.47 -3.93
C GLU A 337 2.44 12.43 -2.90
N THR A 338 2.66 11.20 -3.33
CA THR A 338 2.90 10.06 -2.43
C THR A 338 4.13 10.27 -1.56
N GLN A 339 5.27 10.65 -2.14
CA GLN A 339 6.53 10.70 -1.40
C GLN A 339 6.63 11.90 -0.46
N GLU A 340 5.83 12.94 -0.68
CA GLU A 340 5.75 14.12 0.18
C GLU A 340 4.71 13.98 1.29
N GLU A 341 3.60 13.31 1.03
CA GLU A 341 2.44 13.29 1.94
C GLU A 341 2.25 11.97 2.68
N TRP A 342 2.84 10.87 2.18
CA TRP A 342 2.62 9.54 2.69
C TRP A 342 3.94 8.82 2.97
N LYS A 343 3.90 7.92 3.95
CA LYS A 343 4.92 6.87 4.12
C LYS A 343 4.31 5.53 3.77
N HIS A 344 5.12 4.65 3.22
CA HIS A 344 4.69 3.32 2.84
C HIS A 344 5.62 2.22 3.36
N SER A 345 5.11 1.00 3.45
CA SER A 345 5.82 -0.17 3.99
C SER A 345 5.29 -1.47 3.41
N ILE A 346 6.09 -2.54 3.47
CA ILE A 346 5.61 -3.92 3.34
C ILE A 346 5.66 -4.53 4.73
N ALA A 347 4.50 -4.79 5.32
CA ALA A 347 4.41 -5.30 6.68
C ALA A 347 4.80 -6.78 6.75
N PRO A 348 5.50 -7.24 7.81
CA PRO A 348 5.61 -8.66 8.11
C PRO A 348 4.23 -9.30 8.21
N ALA A 349 4.10 -10.54 7.75
CA ALA A 349 2.91 -11.34 7.91
C ALA A 349 3.15 -12.42 8.97
N GLN A 350 2.10 -12.90 9.63
CA GLN A 350 2.19 -14.12 10.45
C GLN A 350 2.17 -15.35 9.55
N THR A 351 1.29 -15.34 8.55
CA THR A 351 1.10 -16.42 7.58
C THR A 351 1.03 -15.84 6.17
N ILE A 352 1.46 -16.64 5.19
CA ILE A 352 1.33 -16.32 3.77
C ILE A 352 0.79 -17.55 3.05
N SER A 353 -0.02 -17.33 2.02
CA SER A 353 -0.43 -18.39 1.10
C SER A 353 0.65 -18.55 0.04
N PRO A 354 1.27 -19.74 -0.10
CA PRO A 354 2.29 -19.98 -1.11
C PRO A 354 1.74 -19.78 -2.53
N HIS A 355 2.56 -19.22 -3.41
CA HIS A 355 2.28 -19.09 -4.83
C HIS A 355 2.78 -20.33 -5.59
N PRO A 356 2.06 -20.86 -6.60
CA PRO A 356 2.42 -22.10 -7.29
C PRO A 356 3.84 -22.13 -7.87
N LEU A 357 4.33 -20.98 -8.37
CA LEU A 357 5.64 -20.88 -9.00
C LEU A 357 6.76 -20.41 -8.06
N SER A 358 6.44 -19.57 -7.07
CA SER A 358 7.45 -18.90 -6.23
C SER A 358 7.48 -19.40 -4.80
N GLY A 359 6.63 -20.36 -4.44
CA GLY A 359 6.46 -20.83 -3.08
C GLY A 359 6.14 -19.66 -2.15
N ASN A 360 7.04 -19.38 -1.21
CA ASN A 360 6.87 -18.34 -0.20
C ASN A 360 7.46 -16.98 -0.58
N ARG A 361 7.96 -16.82 -1.82
CA ARG A 361 8.67 -15.61 -2.25
C ARG A 361 7.75 -14.63 -2.97
N ARG A 362 7.94 -13.34 -2.68
CA ARG A 362 7.41 -12.21 -3.44
C ARG A 362 8.54 -11.48 -4.13
N ILE A 363 8.40 -11.25 -5.43
CA ILE A 363 9.25 -10.34 -6.19
C ILE A 363 8.50 -9.03 -6.41
N ASN A 364 9.19 -7.91 -6.23
CA ASN A 364 8.65 -6.58 -6.46
C ASN A 364 9.58 -5.80 -7.35
N ILE A 365 9.08 -5.27 -8.45
CA ILE A 365 9.81 -4.41 -9.37
C ILE A 365 9.32 -2.99 -9.17
N THR A 366 10.15 -2.10 -8.66
CA THR A 366 9.83 -0.68 -8.49
C THR A 366 10.54 0.11 -9.58
N TYR A 367 9.81 0.43 -10.65
CA TYR A 367 10.27 1.29 -11.73
C TYR A 367 10.28 2.75 -11.30
N ARG A 368 11.35 3.43 -11.67
CA ARG A 368 11.66 4.80 -11.32
C ARG A 368 12.11 5.54 -12.57
N TRP A 369 11.82 6.84 -12.58
CA TRP A 369 12.31 7.77 -13.59
C TRP A 369 13.37 8.67 -12.97
N TYR A 370 14.64 8.36 -13.23
CA TYR A 370 15.75 9.23 -12.89
C TYR A 370 15.87 10.32 -13.94
N ARG A 371 16.02 11.56 -13.50
CA ARG A 371 16.04 12.73 -14.40
C ARG A 371 17.47 13.14 -14.69
N ASP A 372 17.78 13.40 -15.96
CA ASP A 372 19.12 13.85 -16.38
C ASP A 372 19.55 15.14 -15.68
N SER A 373 18.61 16.05 -15.43
CA SER A 373 18.85 17.30 -14.68
C SER A 373 19.28 17.08 -13.23
N LEU A 374 19.02 15.88 -12.68
CA LEU A 374 19.39 15.46 -11.34
C LEU A 374 20.48 14.38 -11.33
N HIS A 375 21.17 14.18 -12.46
CA HIS A 375 22.35 13.33 -12.54
C HIS A 375 23.36 13.70 -11.44
N PRO A 376 24.11 12.73 -10.85
CA PRO A 376 25.14 12.99 -9.82
C PRO A 376 26.09 14.17 -10.09
N ARG A 377 26.45 14.39 -11.36
CA ARG A 377 27.26 15.52 -11.84
C ARG A 377 26.63 16.91 -11.61
N ASN A 378 25.29 16.99 -11.59
CA ASN A 378 24.54 18.23 -11.47
C ASN A 378 24.13 18.53 -10.02
N ILE A 379 24.15 17.53 -9.14
CA ILE A 379 23.69 17.70 -7.75
C ILE A 379 24.79 18.28 -6.85
N PRO A 380 24.44 19.07 -5.82
CA PRO A 380 25.41 19.68 -4.92
C PRO A 380 26.25 18.64 -4.18
N ARG A 381 27.53 18.96 -3.97
CA ARG A 381 28.42 18.19 -3.10
C ARG A 381 28.48 18.79 -1.70
N CYS A 382 28.56 17.91 -0.72
CA CYS A 382 28.73 18.26 0.68
C CYS A 382 30.16 18.75 0.96
N ARG A 383 30.39 19.34 2.14
CA ARG A 383 31.74 19.71 2.62
C ARG A 383 32.71 18.53 2.75
N CYS A 384 32.17 17.32 2.91
CA CYS A 384 32.93 16.05 2.90
C CYS A 384 33.09 15.45 1.49
N ASN A 385 32.79 16.23 0.45
CA ASN A 385 32.84 15.86 -0.98
C ASN A 385 31.88 14.74 -1.44
N ALA A 386 31.06 14.19 -0.54
CA ALA A 386 29.98 13.26 -0.90
C ALA A 386 28.81 14.01 -1.56
N HIS A 387 28.08 13.33 -2.45
CA HIS A 387 26.83 13.84 -3.01
C HIS A 387 25.82 14.18 -1.91
N ALA A 388 25.21 15.36 -1.98
CA ALA A 388 24.10 15.71 -1.11
C ALA A 388 22.85 14.91 -1.47
N VAL A 389 22.02 14.62 -0.47
CA VAL A 389 20.75 13.91 -0.65
C VAL A 389 19.61 14.91 -0.64
N LEU A 390 18.69 14.78 -1.60
CA LEU A 390 17.48 15.59 -1.64
C LEU A 390 16.43 15.02 -0.67
N LYS A 391 15.83 15.88 0.15
CA LYS A 391 14.67 15.54 0.98
C LYS A 391 13.59 16.61 0.89
N CYS A 392 12.34 16.19 1.04
CA CYS A 392 11.21 17.07 1.28
C CYS A 392 11.00 17.24 2.79
N VAL A 393 10.66 18.45 3.22
CA VAL A 393 10.24 18.74 4.59
C VAL A 393 8.77 18.34 4.74
N GLN A 394 8.50 17.32 5.56
CA GLN A 394 7.16 16.72 5.65
C GLN A 394 6.39 17.09 6.93
N ARG A 395 7.09 17.39 8.04
CA ARG A 395 6.49 17.55 9.38
C ARG A 395 6.40 18.99 9.89
N LYS A 396 7.37 19.85 9.58
CA LYS A 396 7.38 21.24 10.03
C LYS A 396 6.46 22.10 9.18
N ARG A 397 5.37 22.62 9.77
CA ARG A 397 4.28 23.33 9.10
C ARG A 397 4.74 24.46 8.18
N ASP A 398 5.54 25.40 8.69
CA ASP A 398 5.99 26.60 7.95
C ASP A 398 6.82 26.31 6.70
N THR A 399 7.50 25.16 6.71
CA THR A 399 8.42 24.75 5.65
C THR A 399 7.94 23.50 4.93
N ARG A 400 6.73 23.02 5.22
CA ARG A 400 6.20 21.78 4.66
C ARG A 400 6.13 21.88 3.14
N GLY A 401 6.58 20.83 2.45
CA GLY A 401 6.64 20.81 0.99
C GLY A 401 7.84 21.53 0.39
N ARG A 402 8.70 22.16 1.20
CA ARG A 402 10.01 22.67 0.73
C ARG A 402 11.02 21.54 0.64
N TYR A 403 11.95 21.66 -0.30
CA TYR A 403 12.99 20.66 -0.55
C TYR A 403 14.35 21.18 -0.10
N MET A 404 15.21 20.28 0.37
CA MET A 404 16.54 20.61 0.87
C MET A 404 17.57 19.55 0.48
N TRP A 405 18.77 20.00 0.17
CA TRP A 405 19.97 19.19 0.02
C TRP A 405 20.68 19.09 1.37
N LEU A 406 21.03 17.87 1.78
CA LEU A 406 21.71 17.65 3.06
C LEU A 406 22.80 16.59 2.98
N CYS A 407 23.77 16.69 3.89
CA CYS A 407 24.76 15.64 4.08
C CYS A 407 24.14 14.40 4.72
N TYR A 408 24.35 13.24 4.09
CA TYR A 408 23.83 11.97 4.59
C TYR A 408 24.93 10.99 5.04
N MET A 409 26.19 11.45 5.14
CA MET A 409 27.31 10.61 5.57
C MET A 409 27.15 10.06 7.00
N GLY A 410 26.43 10.77 7.88
CA GLY A 410 26.13 10.29 9.23
C GLY A 410 25.24 9.05 9.29
N SER A 411 24.57 8.70 8.18
CA SER A 411 23.80 7.45 8.07
C SER A 411 24.64 6.26 7.62
N LYS A 412 25.94 6.46 7.34
CA LYS A 412 26.88 5.37 7.07
C LYS A 412 27.53 4.88 8.36
N PRO A 413 27.71 3.55 8.52
CA PRO A 413 28.46 3.00 9.64
C PRO A 413 29.86 3.60 9.76
N GLY A 414 30.19 4.12 10.94
CA GLY A 414 31.52 4.64 11.26
C GLY A 414 31.90 5.97 10.59
N LYS A 415 30.94 6.71 10.00
CA LYS A 415 31.20 8.04 9.41
C LYS A 415 30.36 9.11 10.09
N GLN A 416 30.91 10.33 10.17
CA GLN A 416 30.19 11.50 10.66
C GLN A 416 29.73 12.39 9.49
N GLY A 417 28.54 12.98 9.64
CA GLY A 417 28.03 13.97 8.68
C GLY A 417 28.74 15.31 8.82
N CYS A 418 28.98 16.01 7.70
CA CYS A 418 29.64 17.33 7.72
C CYS A 418 28.70 18.52 7.98
N GLY A 419 27.43 18.25 8.29
CA GLY A 419 26.42 19.28 8.55
C GLY A 419 26.01 20.13 7.34
N PHE A 420 26.37 19.74 6.12
CA PHE A 420 25.95 20.47 4.91
C PHE A 420 24.42 20.50 4.80
N PHE A 421 23.90 21.69 4.49
CA PHE A 421 22.49 21.99 4.29
C PHE A 421 22.36 23.11 3.26
N GLN A 422 21.43 22.95 2.32
CA GLN A 422 21.07 23.98 1.35
C GLN A 422 19.59 23.81 0.95
N TRP A 423 18.84 24.90 0.88
CA TRP A 423 17.49 24.84 0.30
C TRP A 423 17.58 24.53 -1.20
N ALA A 424 16.77 23.58 -1.65
CA ALA A 424 16.67 23.24 -3.06
C ALA A 424 15.63 24.16 -3.72
N GLU A 425 15.97 24.66 -4.90
CA GLU A 425 15.10 25.51 -5.71
C GLU A 425 14.78 24.78 -7.01
N PHE A 426 13.49 24.69 -7.31
CA PHE A 426 12.95 24.03 -8.48
C PHE A 426 11.97 24.97 -9.20
N ASP A 427 11.88 24.87 -10.52
CA ASP A 427 10.81 25.49 -11.30
C ASP A 427 9.48 24.73 -11.14
N ASP A 428 8.41 25.18 -11.79
CA ASP A 428 7.09 24.54 -11.65
C ASP A 428 7.02 23.11 -12.22
N ASP A 429 7.98 22.69 -13.04
CA ASP A 429 8.13 21.35 -13.61
C ASP A 429 9.09 20.47 -12.79
N GLY A 430 9.56 20.99 -11.66
CA GLY A 430 10.43 20.29 -10.74
C GLY A 430 11.88 20.25 -11.20
N GLU A 431 12.27 21.00 -12.23
CA GLU A 431 13.66 21.09 -12.68
C GLU A 431 14.48 21.98 -11.75
N PRO A 432 15.71 21.59 -11.42
CA PRO A 432 16.54 22.37 -10.52
C PRO A 432 16.98 23.69 -11.15
N LEU A 433 16.86 24.78 -10.38
CA LEU A 433 17.29 26.12 -10.77
C LEU A 433 18.78 26.33 -10.42
N TRP A 434 19.68 25.69 -11.15
CA TRP A 434 21.12 25.88 -10.93
C TRP A 434 21.57 27.27 -11.42
N LYS A 435 22.37 27.99 -10.63
CA LYS A 435 23.09 29.19 -11.09
C LYS A 435 24.28 28.80 -11.97
N LYS A 436 24.01 28.31 -13.19
CA LYS A 436 24.95 27.72 -14.17
C LYS A 436 25.83 26.58 -13.62
N PRO A 437 25.91 25.43 -14.29
CA PRO A 437 26.78 24.36 -13.82
C PRO A 437 28.25 24.73 -14.03
N GLN A 438 29.09 24.46 -13.03
CA GLN A 438 30.53 24.30 -13.24
C GLN A 438 30.74 22.95 -13.93
N THR A 439 30.45 22.85 -15.22
CA THR A 439 30.83 21.68 -16.01
C THR A 439 32.32 21.79 -16.31
N ASN A 440 33.13 20.85 -15.80
CA ASN A 440 34.43 20.56 -16.39
C ASN A 440 34.19 19.97 -17.80
N GLU A 441 35.04 20.30 -18.77
CA GLU A 441 34.88 19.90 -20.18
C GLU A 441 34.82 18.37 -20.38
N GLU A 442 35.37 17.58 -19.46
CA GLU A 442 35.30 16.11 -19.46
C GLU A 442 33.86 15.57 -19.19
N ASP A 443 33.00 16.33 -18.51
CA ASP A 443 31.66 15.89 -18.08
C ASP A 443 30.55 16.17 -19.10
N ALA A 444 30.85 16.92 -20.16
CA ALA A 444 29.89 17.26 -21.23
C ALA A 444 29.49 16.05 -22.11
N ASN A 445 30.26 14.95 -22.03
CA ASN A 445 30.11 13.77 -22.88
C ASN A 445 29.48 12.55 -22.20
N ALA A 446 29.12 12.61 -20.91
CA ALA A 446 28.56 11.42 -20.25
C ALA A 446 27.10 11.19 -20.71
N PRO A 447 26.75 9.96 -21.09
CA PRO A 447 25.53 9.63 -21.85
C PRO A 447 24.25 9.96 -21.08
N ASN A 448 23.19 10.28 -21.83
CA ASN A 448 21.84 10.49 -21.28
C ASN A 448 21.30 9.17 -20.69
N LEU A 449 20.40 9.28 -19.71
CA LEU A 449 19.72 8.12 -19.18
C LEU A 449 18.76 7.53 -20.23
N ILE A 450 18.96 6.27 -20.58
CA ILE A 450 18.19 5.56 -21.61
C ILE A 450 16.97 4.89 -20.99
N ASN A 451 15.83 5.02 -21.65
CA ASN A 451 14.58 4.39 -21.28
C ASN A 451 14.66 2.85 -21.38
N PHE A 452 13.96 2.12 -20.52
CA PHE A 452 13.81 0.68 -20.73
C PHE A 452 12.89 0.34 -21.92
N ALA A 453 12.05 1.26 -22.35
CA ALA A 453 11.05 1.04 -23.41
C ALA A 453 11.56 1.38 -24.82
N ASP A 454 12.77 1.93 -24.92
CA ASP A 454 13.39 2.31 -26.20
C ASP A 454 14.05 1.11 -26.91
#